data_AF-A0A7J0DIU0-F1
#
_entry.id   AF-A0A7J0DIU0-F1
#
_cell.length_a   1.000
_cell.length_b   1.000
_cell.length_c   1.000
_cell.angle_alpha   90.00
_cell.angle_beta   90.00
_cell.angle_gamma   90.00
#
_symmetry.space_group_name_H-M   'P 1'
#
loop_
_entity.id
_entity.type
_entity.pdbx_description
1 polymer ?
#
loop_
_entity_poly.entity_id
_entity_poly.type
_entity_poly.pdbx_seq_one_letter_code
_entity_poly.pdbx_strand_id
1 'polypeptide(L)'
;MVTTNCSSSSNSAGAFTTIKERVTFEREIKKSKFIAVAGPVSDERSAQSFLSEIGDHYRSNDDGEPSGTAGKPIHSAIVSSGIDRVMVVVIRYFGGIKLGTGGLVRAYGGVAAECLKNAPTCLVKSKLQSFQVEDIKQDYDTGKDNITMVTFKVDFDRVKSLEEAVKDNCSREIVFYKH
;
A
#
# COMPACT_ATOMS: atom_id res chain seq x y z
N MET A 1 27.26 3.84 36.28
CA MET A 1 27.29 4.49 34.95
C MET A 1 27.36 3.41 33.90
N VAL A 2 26.25 3.08 33.26
CA VAL A 2 26.22 2.23 32.06
C VAL A 2 25.65 3.11 30.96
N THR A 3 26.51 3.53 30.05
CA THR A 3 26.16 4.26 28.83
C THR A 3 25.78 3.24 27.77
N THR A 4 24.49 2.96 27.61
CA THR A 4 23.98 2.23 26.46
C THR A 4 23.79 3.19 25.29
N ASN A 5 24.71 3.14 24.33
CA ASN A 5 24.54 3.67 22.99
C ASN A 5 23.43 2.88 22.29
N CYS A 6 22.26 3.50 22.11
CA CYS A 6 21.23 2.97 21.24
C CYS A 6 21.50 3.47 19.82
N SER A 7 22.08 2.60 18.99
CA SER A 7 22.13 2.80 17.54
C SER A 7 20.70 2.81 16.99
N SER A 8 20.25 3.98 16.53
CA SER A 8 18.95 4.17 15.90
C SER A 8 18.88 3.40 14.59
N SER A 9 18.26 2.22 14.59
CA SER A 9 17.75 1.60 13.37
C SER A 9 16.55 2.43 12.91
N SER A 10 16.75 3.22 11.85
CA SER A 10 15.74 4.05 11.21
C SER A 10 14.59 3.18 10.70
N ASN A 11 13.50 3.10 11.48
CA ASN A 11 12.29 2.45 11.04
C ASN A 11 11.59 3.40 10.05
N SER A 12 11.66 3.08 8.76
CA SER A 12 11.07 3.88 7.68
C SER A 12 9.55 3.75 7.68
N ALA A 13 8.87 4.37 8.65
CA ALA A 13 7.48 4.81 8.49
C ALA A 13 7.41 6.04 7.55
N GLY A 14 8.34 6.11 6.59
CA GLY A 14 8.81 7.29 5.89
C GLY A 14 8.75 7.05 4.39
N ALA A 15 8.13 7.99 3.69
CA ALA A 15 8.11 8.17 2.25
C ALA A 15 7.98 6.91 1.36
N PHE A 16 6.86 6.77 0.65
CA PHE A 16 6.67 5.73 -0.37
C PHE A 16 6.57 6.33 -1.77
N THR A 17 6.88 5.55 -2.80
CA THR A 17 6.70 5.95 -4.21
C THR A 17 5.38 5.41 -4.71
N THR A 18 4.57 6.24 -5.37
CA THR A 18 3.35 5.81 -6.06
C THR A 18 3.31 6.36 -7.49
N ILE A 19 2.32 5.97 -8.27
CA ILE A 19 2.09 6.53 -9.62
C ILE A 19 1.22 7.78 -9.55
N LYS A 20 1.52 8.77 -10.40
CA LYS A 20 0.85 10.09 -10.36
C LYS A 20 -0.57 10.06 -10.91
N GLU A 21 -0.80 9.24 -11.92
CA GLU A 21 -2.03 9.22 -12.70
C GLU A 21 -2.26 7.82 -13.29
N ARG A 22 -3.47 7.60 -13.83
CA ARG A 22 -3.79 6.34 -14.49
C ARG A 22 -2.98 6.21 -15.78
N VAL A 23 -2.36 5.06 -15.97
CA VAL A 23 -1.59 4.72 -17.17
C VAL A 23 -2.07 3.41 -17.78
N THR A 24 -1.90 3.29 -19.09
CA THR A 24 -2.26 2.10 -19.85
C THR A 24 -1.08 1.63 -20.67
N PHE A 25 -0.87 0.33 -20.73
CA PHE A 25 0.13 -0.31 -21.58
C PHE A 25 -0.48 -1.51 -22.30
N GLU A 26 -0.28 -1.57 -23.62
CA GLU A 26 -0.82 -2.64 -24.45
C GLU A 26 0.32 -3.47 -25.07
N ARG A 27 0.12 -4.79 -25.13
CA ARG A 27 1.00 -5.69 -25.87
C ARG A 27 0.24 -6.88 -26.45
N GLU A 28 0.58 -7.24 -27.68
CA GLU A 28 0.13 -8.50 -28.28
C GLU A 28 1.15 -9.63 -28.04
N ILE A 29 0.68 -10.80 -27.61
CA ILE A 29 1.48 -12.00 -27.38
C ILE A 29 0.75 -13.20 -27.97
N LYS A 30 1.33 -13.79 -29.03
CA LYS A 30 0.74 -14.91 -29.79
C LYS A 30 -0.76 -14.67 -30.11
N LYS A 31 -1.06 -13.54 -30.77
CA LYS A 31 -2.41 -13.07 -31.12
C LYS A 31 -3.32 -12.69 -29.96
N SER A 32 -2.95 -12.98 -28.71
CA SER A 32 -3.71 -12.50 -27.55
C SER A 32 -3.28 -11.08 -27.25
N LYS A 33 -4.25 -10.16 -27.13
CA LYS A 33 -4.00 -8.76 -26.76
C LYS A 33 -4.12 -8.60 -25.26
N PHE A 34 -3.09 -8.03 -24.64
CA PHE A 34 -3.04 -7.73 -23.21
C PHE A 34 -3.01 -6.22 -23.02
N ILE A 35 -3.89 -5.72 -22.14
CA ILE A 35 -3.96 -4.30 -21.78
C ILE A 35 -3.81 -4.20 -20.27
N ALA A 36 -2.69 -3.67 -19.80
CA ALA A 36 -2.52 -3.30 -18.41
C ALA A 36 -3.00 -1.87 -18.18
N VAL A 37 -3.75 -1.66 -17.10
CA VAL A 37 -4.16 -0.36 -16.60
C VAL A 37 -3.71 -0.27 -15.16
N ALA A 38 -2.92 0.75 -14.82
CA ALA A 38 -2.46 1.00 -13.46
C ALA A 38 -2.90 2.40 -13.00
N GLY A 39 -3.31 2.55 -11.74
CA GLY A 39 -3.60 3.87 -11.15
C GLY A 39 -3.36 3.91 -9.64
N PRO A 40 -3.18 5.11 -9.06
CA PRO A 40 -2.99 5.26 -7.62
C PRO A 40 -4.28 4.95 -6.87
N VAL A 41 -4.16 4.32 -5.71
CA VAL A 41 -5.29 4.00 -4.80
C VAL A 41 -4.89 4.31 -3.35
N SER A 42 -5.71 5.06 -2.64
CA SER A 42 -5.44 5.47 -1.26
C SER A 42 -5.90 4.44 -0.23
N ASP A 43 -6.94 3.68 -0.58
CA ASP A 43 -7.69 2.79 0.30
C ASP A 43 -8.48 1.75 -0.51
N GLU A 44 -9.10 0.80 0.20
CA GLU A 44 -9.86 -0.27 -0.43
C GLU A 44 -11.06 0.22 -1.26
N ARG A 45 -11.74 1.29 -0.83
CA ARG A 45 -12.90 1.81 -1.57
C ARG A 45 -12.45 2.39 -2.91
N SER A 46 -11.35 3.15 -2.92
CA SER A 46 -10.76 3.66 -4.16
C SER A 46 -10.32 2.55 -5.10
N ALA A 47 -9.81 1.43 -4.56
CA ALA A 47 -9.45 0.25 -5.36
C ALA A 47 -10.67 -0.47 -5.96
N GLN A 48 -11.76 -0.57 -5.20
CA GLN A 48 -13.01 -1.14 -5.71
C GLN A 48 -13.61 -0.25 -6.81
N SER A 49 -13.68 1.07 -6.61
CA SER A 49 -14.12 2.01 -7.64
C SER A 49 -13.26 1.91 -8.90
N PHE A 50 -11.93 1.82 -8.75
CA PHE A 50 -11.01 1.67 -9.87
C PHE A 50 -11.31 0.42 -10.70
N LEU A 51 -11.62 -0.70 -10.05
CA LEU A 51 -11.96 -1.95 -10.73
C LEU A 51 -13.29 -1.83 -11.48
N SER A 52 -14.31 -1.28 -10.84
CA SER A 52 -15.65 -1.08 -11.42
C SER A 52 -15.66 -0.19 -12.66
N GLU A 53 -14.75 0.78 -12.74
CA GLU A 53 -14.59 1.62 -13.94
C GLU A 53 -14.00 0.86 -15.13
N ILE A 54 -13.25 -0.22 -14.88
CA ILE A 54 -12.51 -0.96 -15.92
C ILE A 54 -13.33 -2.17 -16.43
N GLY A 55 -14.19 -2.75 -15.60
CA GLY A 55 -15.04 -3.87 -15.99
C GLY A 55 -16.12 -4.20 -14.97
N ASP A 56 -17.08 -5.03 -15.39
CA ASP A 56 -18.21 -5.44 -14.56
C ASP A 56 -17.74 -6.22 -13.31
N HIS A 57 -18.47 -6.02 -12.20
CA HIS A 57 -18.20 -6.55 -10.87
C HIS A 57 -18.12 -8.10 -10.83
N TYR A 58 -16.98 -8.69 -11.17
CA TYR A 58 -16.67 -10.08 -10.87
C TYR A 58 -15.30 -10.21 -10.21
N ARG A 59 -15.29 -10.76 -8.99
CA ARG A 59 -14.08 -11.11 -8.25
C ARG A 59 -13.90 -12.61 -8.32
N SER A 60 -12.98 -13.09 -9.16
CA SER A 60 -12.48 -14.47 -9.04
C SER A 60 -10.96 -14.48 -9.05
N ASN A 61 -10.36 -15.42 -8.32
CA ASN A 61 -8.91 -15.56 -8.23
C ASN A 61 -8.39 -15.99 -9.61
N ASP A 62 -7.61 -15.13 -10.27
CA ASP A 62 -7.14 -15.25 -11.67
C ASP A 62 -8.21 -15.07 -12.77
N ASP A 63 -9.42 -14.58 -12.45
CA ASP A 63 -10.47 -14.21 -13.41
C ASP A 63 -10.74 -15.17 -14.59
N GLY A 64 -10.88 -16.46 -14.28
CA GLY A 64 -11.12 -17.52 -15.27
C GLY A 64 -9.85 -18.09 -15.93
N GLU A 65 -8.68 -17.53 -15.67
CA GLU A 65 -7.40 -18.15 -16.01
C GLU A 65 -7.04 -19.27 -15.02
N PRO A 66 -6.13 -20.20 -15.41
CA PRO A 66 -5.63 -21.21 -14.48
C PRO A 66 -5.03 -20.58 -13.23
N SER A 67 -5.30 -21.17 -12.06
CA SER A 67 -4.88 -20.60 -10.78
C SER A 67 -3.38 -20.33 -10.72
N GLY A 68 -3.02 -19.15 -10.23
CA GLY A 68 -1.66 -18.65 -10.09
C GLY A 68 -1.02 -18.13 -11.38
N THR A 69 -1.75 -18.05 -12.49
CA THR A 69 -1.17 -17.63 -13.77
C THR A 69 -1.35 -16.15 -14.11
N ALA A 70 -2.24 -15.43 -13.41
CA ALA A 70 -2.49 -14.00 -13.63
C ALA A 70 -2.15 -13.16 -12.38
N GLY A 71 -2.84 -13.40 -11.26
CA GLY A 71 -2.74 -12.59 -10.04
C GLY A 71 -1.36 -12.62 -9.40
N LYS A 72 -0.77 -13.82 -9.20
CA LYS A 72 0.57 -13.96 -8.61
C LYS A 72 1.67 -13.25 -9.43
N PRO A 73 1.72 -13.39 -10.77
CA PRO A 73 2.65 -12.63 -11.61
C PRO A 73 2.45 -11.11 -11.55
N ILE A 74 1.21 -10.62 -11.57
CA ILE A 74 0.93 -9.18 -11.46
C ILE A 74 1.40 -8.65 -10.10
N HIS A 75 1.08 -9.34 -9.01
CA HIS A 75 1.52 -8.98 -7.66
C HIS A 75 3.06 -8.95 -7.57
N SER A 76 3.73 -9.94 -8.15
CA SER A 76 5.21 -9.99 -8.17
C SER A 76 5.81 -8.80 -8.93
N ALA A 77 5.15 -8.34 -10.00
CA ALA A 77 5.56 -7.15 -10.73
C ALA A 77 5.39 -5.87 -9.91
N ILE A 78 4.29 -5.73 -9.15
CA ILE A 78 4.07 -4.61 -8.24
C ILE A 78 5.16 -4.58 -7.17
N VAL A 79 5.39 -5.70 -6.48
CA VAL A 79 6.44 -5.79 -5.44
C VAL A 79 7.82 -5.45 -6.00
N SER A 80 8.17 -5.97 -7.18
CA SER A 80 9.47 -5.72 -7.81
C SER A 80 9.65 -4.28 -8.31
N SER A 81 8.56 -3.54 -8.52
CA SER A 81 8.60 -2.16 -9.00
C SER A 81 8.97 -1.16 -7.90
N GLY A 82 8.81 -1.52 -6.63
CA GLY A 82 8.97 -0.60 -5.50
C GLY A 82 7.90 0.50 -5.41
N ILE A 83 6.82 0.37 -6.21
CA ILE A 83 5.67 1.26 -6.20
C ILE A 83 4.65 0.71 -5.20
N ASP A 84 4.17 1.58 -4.33
CA ASP A 84 3.14 1.29 -3.33
C ASP A 84 1.86 2.09 -3.63
N ARG A 85 0.75 1.70 -2.99
CA ARG A 85 -0.57 2.33 -3.13
C ARG A 85 -1.03 2.43 -4.59
N VAL A 86 -0.91 1.31 -5.30
CA VAL A 86 -1.22 1.19 -6.72
C VAL A 86 -2.16 0.02 -6.97
N MET A 87 -3.12 0.22 -7.87
CA MET A 87 -3.96 -0.84 -8.44
C MET A 87 -3.49 -1.14 -9.85
N VAL A 88 -3.36 -2.42 -10.22
CA VAL A 88 -3.01 -2.87 -11.56
C VAL A 88 -4.02 -3.90 -12.02
N VAL A 89 -4.67 -3.64 -13.15
CA VAL A 89 -5.60 -4.55 -13.82
C VAL A 89 -5.00 -4.93 -15.17
N VAL A 90 -5.00 -6.21 -15.50
CA VAL A 90 -4.55 -6.68 -16.82
C VAL A 90 -5.70 -7.39 -17.51
N ILE A 91 -6.21 -6.78 -18.57
CA ILE A 91 -7.27 -7.34 -19.43
C ILE A 91 -6.61 -8.15 -20.54
N ARG A 92 -7.15 -9.33 -20.83
CA ARG A 92 -6.68 -10.18 -21.91
C ARG A 92 -7.81 -10.51 -22.87
N TYR A 93 -7.60 -10.24 -24.16
CA TYR A 93 -8.43 -10.75 -25.25
C TYR A 93 -7.76 -11.98 -25.87
N PHE A 94 -8.45 -13.12 -25.86
CA PHE A 94 -7.90 -14.38 -26.36
C PHE A 94 -7.78 -14.38 -27.90
N GLY A 95 -6.58 -14.66 -28.40
CA GLY A 95 -6.27 -14.63 -29.83
C GLY A 95 -6.41 -15.96 -30.59
N GLY A 96 -7.07 -16.96 -30.01
CA GLY A 96 -7.16 -18.30 -30.60
C GLY A 96 -5.97 -19.23 -30.35
N ILE A 97 -4.88 -18.75 -29.74
CA ILE A 97 -3.67 -19.53 -29.44
C ILE A 97 -3.48 -19.64 -27.92
N LYS A 98 -3.47 -20.86 -27.40
CA LYS A 98 -3.17 -21.12 -25.98
C LYS A 98 -1.70 -20.82 -25.67
N LEU A 99 -1.48 -20.02 -24.64
CA LEU A 99 -0.13 -19.67 -24.17
C LEU A 99 0.49 -20.74 -23.26
N GLY A 100 -0.35 -21.58 -22.64
CA GLY A 100 0.05 -22.50 -21.57
C GLY A 100 0.41 -21.75 -20.27
N THR A 101 0.50 -22.48 -19.16
CA THR A 101 0.74 -21.92 -17.82
C THR A 101 1.94 -20.97 -17.76
N GLY A 102 3.11 -21.42 -18.24
CA GLY A 102 4.32 -20.58 -18.25
C GLY A 102 4.27 -19.43 -19.26
N GLY A 103 3.43 -19.51 -20.29
CA GLY A 103 3.19 -18.39 -21.21
C GLY A 103 2.32 -17.31 -20.58
N LEU A 104 1.26 -17.70 -19.88
CA LEU A 104 0.37 -16.79 -19.14
C LEU A 104 1.12 -16.05 -18.04
N VAL A 105 1.88 -16.79 -17.22
CA VAL A 105 2.69 -16.22 -16.14
C VAL A 105 3.62 -15.11 -16.66
N ARG A 106 4.34 -15.37 -17.76
CA ARG A 106 5.24 -14.38 -18.37
C ARG A 106 4.48 -13.22 -19.01
N ALA A 107 3.33 -13.48 -19.62
CA ALA A 107 2.50 -12.46 -20.24
C ALA A 107 1.95 -11.49 -19.19
N TYR A 108 1.22 -11.97 -18.19
CA TYR A 108 0.60 -11.15 -17.15
C TYR A 108 1.65 -10.36 -16.35
N GLY A 109 2.66 -11.04 -15.82
CA GLY A 109 3.72 -10.38 -15.05
C GLY A 109 4.51 -9.38 -15.90
N GLY A 110 4.86 -9.75 -17.14
CA GLY A 110 5.64 -8.89 -18.01
C GLY A 110 4.88 -7.66 -18.51
N VAL A 111 3.56 -7.75 -18.75
CA VAL A 111 2.75 -6.59 -19.18
C VAL A 111 2.54 -5.64 -18.01
N ALA A 112 2.25 -6.17 -16.81
CA ALA A 112 2.16 -5.36 -15.59
C ALA A 112 3.47 -4.64 -15.27
N ALA A 113 4.62 -5.33 -15.37
CA ALA A 113 5.93 -4.74 -15.11
C ALA A 113 6.27 -3.61 -16.09
N GLU A 114 6.01 -3.78 -17.39
CA GLU A 114 6.22 -2.72 -18.38
C GLU A 114 5.28 -1.53 -18.17
N CYS A 115 4.03 -1.77 -17.78
CA CYS A 115 3.09 -0.72 -17.43
C CYS A 115 3.60 0.14 -16.28
N LEU A 116 4.03 -0.50 -15.19
CA LEU A 116 4.56 0.18 -13.99
C LEU A 116 5.89 0.90 -14.26
N LYS A 117 6.78 0.29 -15.05
CA LYS A 117 8.09 0.86 -15.40
C LYS A 117 7.96 2.18 -16.18
N ASN A 118 6.95 2.28 -17.04
CA ASN A 118 6.71 3.47 -17.86
C ASN A 118 5.77 4.48 -17.19
N ALA A 119 5.29 4.19 -15.98
CA ALA A 119 4.37 5.07 -15.27
C ALA A 119 5.10 6.28 -14.67
N PRO A 120 4.53 7.51 -14.77
CA PRO A 120 5.07 8.65 -14.06
C PRO A 120 4.85 8.48 -12.56
N THR A 121 5.94 8.54 -11.78
CA THR A 121 5.90 8.31 -10.33
C THR A 121 6.11 9.59 -9.52
N CYS A 122 5.63 9.57 -8.27
CA CYS A 122 5.90 10.59 -7.27
C CYS A 122 6.25 9.97 -5.92
N LEU A 123 7.10 10.66 -5.16
CA LEU A 123 7.42 10.31 -3.78
C LEU A 123 6.41 10.98 -2.85
N VAL A 124 5.65 10.19 -2.10
CA VAL A 124 4.71 10.65 -1.09
C VAL A 124 5.38 10.57 0.27
N LYS A 125 5.79 11.73 0.81
CA LYS A 125 6.32 11.82 2.17
C LYS A 125 5.17 11.72 3.17
N SER A 126 5.15 10.68 4.01
CA SER A 126 4.33 10.68 5.21
C SER A 126 4.73 11.89 6.05
N LYS A 127 3.78 12.80 6.32
CA LYS A 127 3.97 13.85 7.31
C LYS A 127 3.93 13.19 8.69
N LEU A 128 5.01 12.53 9.08
CA LEU A 128 5.24 12.23 10.48
C LEU A 128 5.64 13.54 11.15
N GLN A 129 4.69 14.17 11.85
CA GLN A 129 5.05 15.16 12.85
C GLN A 129 5.75 14.41 13.99
N SER A 130 7.06 14.56 14.06
CA SER A 130 7.81 14.17 15.25
C SER A 130 7.49 15.17 16.34
N PHE A 131 6.81 14.71 17.40
CA PHE A 131 6.70 15.47 18.63
C PHE A 131 7.89 15.08 19.50
N GLN A 132 8.76 16.06 19.83
CA GLN A 132 9.69 15.92 20.95
C GLN A 132 8.84 15.72 22.21
N VAL A 133 8.94 14.55 22.81
CA VAL A 133 8.31 14.20 24.08
C VAL A 133 9.44 14.01 25.08
N GLU A 134 9.52 14.91 26.05
CA GLU A 134 10.41 14.76 27.21
C GLU A 134 9.68 13.94 28.28
N ASP A 135 10.43 13.22 29.13
CA ASP A 135 9.88 12.41 30.24
C ASP A 135 8.89 11.29 29.85
N ILE A 136 9.19 10.45 28.85
CA ILE A 136 8.46 9.17 28.69
C ILE A 136 8.81 8.27 29.88
N LYS A 137 7.91 8.18 30.86
CA LYS A 137 7.91 7.12 31.86
C LYS A 137 7.10 5.94 31.33
N GLN A 138 7.78 4.85 30.98
CA GLN A 138 7.13 3.55 30.77
C GLN A 138 6.78 2.94 32.13
N ASP A 139 5.57 3.21 32.63
CA ASP A 139 4.99 2.39 33.69
C ASP A 139 3.98 1.43 33.03
N TYR A 140 4.41 0.20 32.78
CA TYR A 140 3.50 -0.86 32.34
C TYR A 140 2.96 -1.58 33.58
N ASP A 141 1.67 -1.44 33.83
CA ASP A 141 0.90 -2.47 34.50
C ASP A 141 -0.33 -2.79 33.64
N THR A 142 -0.42 -4.04 33.19
CA THR A 142 -1.56 -4.48 32.39
C THR A 142 -2.69 -4.78 33.36
N GLY A 143 -3.51 -3.76 33.64
CA GLY A 143 -4.72 -3.94 34.45
C GLY A 143 -5.65 -4.99 33.82
N LYS A 144 -6.48 -5.60 34.66
CA LYS A 144 -7.35 -6.77 34.38
C LYS A 144 -8.31 -6.65 33.17
N ASP A 145 -8.31 -5.54 32.45
CA ASP A 145 -9.27 -5.21 31.40
C ASP A 145 -8.66 -5.05 29.99
N ASN A 146 -7.42 -5.53 29.73
CA ASN A 146 -6.70 -5.38 28.45
C ASN A 146 -6.50 -3.92 27.97
N ILE A 147 -6.61 -2.94 28.87
CA ILE A 147 -6.35 -1.53 28.57
C ILE A 147 -4.88 -1.22 28.83
N THR A 148 -4.15 -0.75 27.82
CA THR A 148 -2.78 -0.23 27.97
C THR A 148 -2.84 1.28 27.99
N MET A 149 -2.52 1.90 29.13
CA MET A 149 -2.37 3.36 29.22
C MET A 149 -0.94 3.77 28.88
N VAL A 150 -0.81 4.78 28.03
CA VAL A 150 0.48 5.42 27.72
C VAL A 150 0.38 6.87 28.19
N THR A 151 1.20 7.25 29.17
CA THR A 151 1.25 8.61 29.72
C THR A 151 2.52 9.30 29.25
N PHE A 152 2.38 10.53 28.77
CA PHE A 152 3.50 11.35 28.35
C PHE A 152 3.23 12.81 28.68
N LYS A 153 4.28 13.55 29.05
CA LYS A 153 4.18 14.97 29.36
C LYS A 153 4.24 15.78 28.06
N VAL A 154 3.38 16.78 27.96
CA VAL A 154 3.24 17.62 26.76
C VAL A 154 3.01 19.04 27.24
N ASP A 155 3.68 20.01 26.62
CA ASP A 155 3.44 21.42 26.89
C ASP A 155 1.98 21.79 26.55
N PHE A 156 1.37 22.67 27.36
CA PHE A 156 -0.07 22.98 27.26
C PHE A 156 -0.50 23.48 25.87
N ASP A 157 0.36 24.26 25.22
CA ASP A 157 0.17 24.79 23.87
C ASP A 157 0.25 23.71 22.78
N ARG A 158 0.88 22.56 23.06
CA ARG A 158 1.04 21.44 22.12
C ARG A 158 -0.02 20.35 22.26
N VAL A 159 -0.88 20.41 23.30
CA VAL A 159 -1.92 19.40 23.57
C VAL A 159 -2.91 19.25 22.42
N LYS A 160 -3.35 20.35 21.79
CA LYS A 160 -4.30 20.29 20.66
C LYS A 160 -3.69 19.64 19.42
N SER A 161 -2.47 20.02 19.07
CA SER A 161 -1.77 19.47 17.89
C SER A 161 -1.48 17.98 18.04
N LEU A 162 -1.18 17.54 19.26
CA LEU A 162 -1.04 16.12 19.57
C LEU A 162 -2.38 15.37 19.44
N GLU A 163 -3.46 15.93 20.00
CA GLU A 163 -4.79 15.32 19.93
C GLU A 163 -5.23 15.11 18.47
N GLU A 164 -5.04 16.13 17.62
CA GLU A 164 -5.26 16.03 16.18
C GLU A 164 -4.33 15.01 15.51
N ALA A 165 -3.03 15.07 15.77
CA ALA A 165 -2.07 14.15 15.14
C ALA A 165 -2.31 12.68 15.50
N VAL A 166 -2.78 12.39 16.71
CA VAL A 166 -3.15 11.02 17.13
C VAL A 166 -4.47 10.60 16.48
N LYS A 167 -5.48 11.47 16.43
CA LYS A 167 -6.76 11.20 15.73
C LYS A 167 -6.56 10.94 14.23
N ASP A 168 -5.68 11.69 13.59
CA ASP A 168 -5.41 11.57 12.15
C ASP A 168 -4.61 10.30 11.80
N ASN A 169 -3.83 9.77 12.75
CA ASN A 169 -2.91 8.65 12.50
C ASN A 169 -3.33 7.33 13.16
N CYS A 170 -4.34 7.32 14.02
CA CYS A 170 -4.84 6.11 14.67
C CYS A 170 -6.14 5.63 14.02
N SER A 171 -6.15 4.35 13.63
CA SER A 171 -7.34 3.69 13.07
C SER A 171 -8.44 3.38 14.09
N ARG A 172 -8.18 3.64 15.37
CA ARG A 172 -9.10 3.40 16.49
C ARG A 172 -9.37 4.72 17.20
N GLU A 173 -10.58 4.87 17.70
CA GLU A 173 -10.96 6.03 18.52
C GLU A 173 -10.19 6.00 19.84
N ILE A 174 -9.40 7.03 20.10
CA ILE A 174 -8.62 7.20 21.32
C ILE A 174 -9.27 8.31 22.15
N VAL A 175 -9.62 7.99 23.39
CA VAL A 175 -10.22 8.93 24.35
C VAL A 175 -9.11 9.62 25.12
N PHE A 176 -9.12 10.95 25.11
CA PHE A 176 -8.16 11.77 25.85
C PHE A 176 -8.74 12.19 27.20
N TYR A 177 -8.06 11.81 28.27
CA TYR A 177 -8.38 12.26 29.62
C TYR A 177 -7.47 13.44 29.98
N LYS A 178 -8.07 14.62 30.18
CA LYS A 178 -7.39 15.85 30.61
C LYS A 178 -7.58 15.94 32.12
N HIS A 179 -6.49 15.97 32.88
CA HIS A 179 -6.50 16.18 34.33
C HIS A 179 -6.32 17.66 34.66
#